data_AF-A0A518JLD0-F1
#
_entry.id   AF-A0A518JLD0-F1
#
_cell.length_a   1.000
_cell.length_b   1.000
_cell.length_c   1.000
_cell.angle_alpha   90.00
_cell.angle_beta   90.00
_cell.angle_gamma   90.00
#
_symmetry.space_group_name_H-M   'P 1'
#
loop_
_entity.id
_entity.type
_entity.pdbx_description
1 polymer ?
#
loop_
_entity_poly.entity_id
_entity_poly.type
_entity_poly.pdbx_seq_one_letter_code
_entity_poly.pdbx_strand_id
1 'polypeptide(L)'
;MGWAEESGSLVVSSGSYVVYQGWGVAGFEDLDVWKRAVELSAQVYLQLAQSRDFGFKDQITWSGLSIPSNIAEGMERSTPADQYKFLDYARASCGEFRTQSIVGQKAGFVTNDIAQGWINGLIRSIRDR
;
A
#
# COMPACT_ATOMS: atom_id res chain seq x y z
N MET A 1 37.13 33.85 -0.53
CA MET A 1 36.95 33.46 0.87
C MET A 1 35.49 33.65 1.20
N GLY A 2 34.78 32.56 1.48
CA GLY A 2 33.34 32.56 1.78
C GLY A 2 33.07 32.20 3.23
N TRP A 3 31.87 32.58 3.68
CA TRP A 3 31.11 32.15 4.87
C TRP A 3 29.64 32.52 4.53
N ALA A 4 28.67 31.63 4.32
CA ALA A 4 28.04 30.60 5.15
C ALA A 4 27.04 31.16 6.19
N GLU A 5 25.76 30.81 5.95
CA GLU A 5 24.59 30.63 6.82
C GLU A 5 24.10 31.76 7.75
N GLU A 6 22.81 32.12 7.60
CA GLU A 6 21.92 32.43 8.72
C GLU A 6 20.46 32.02 8.41
N SER A 7 20.11 30.85 8.94
CA SER A 7 18.82 30.38 9.45
C SER A 7 17.56 31.24 9.22
N GLY A 8 16.66 30.76 8.36
CA GLY A 8 15.25 31.15 8.38
C GLY A 8 14.50 30.48 9.53
N SER A 9 14.21 31.22 10.59
CA SER A 9 13.24 30.85 11.63
C SER A 9 12.13 31.89 11.66
N LEU A 10 10.89 31.51 11.39
CA LEU A 10 9.71 32.25 11.83
C LEU A 10 8.59 31.26 12.18
N VAL A 11 8.22 31.24 13.46
CA VAL A 11 6.99 30.63 13.97
C VAL A 11 5.99 31.74 14.18
N VAL A 12 4.79 31.62 13.59
CA VAL A 12 3.60 32.33 14.06
C VAL A 12 2.53 31.29 14.34
N SER A 13 2.22 31.10 15.62
CA SER A 13 1.14 30.26 16.08
C SER A 13 -0.16 31.06 16.13
N SER A 14 -1.13 30.67 15.31
CA SER A 14 -2.55 30.83 15.64
C SER A 14 -3.35 29.85 14.80
N GLY A 15 -3.94 28.84 15.44
CA GLY A 15 -5.08 28.06 14.95
C GLY A 15 -4.99 27.47 13.53
N SER A 16 -4.97 26.13 13.47
CA SER A 16 -5.20 25.31 12.27
C SER A 16 -3.98 25.18 11.33
N TYR A 17 -3.42 23.97 11.27
CA TYR A 17 -2.44 23.46 10.30
C TYR A 17 -1.26 24.39 9.95
N VAL A 18 -0.11 24.15 10.59
CA VAL A 18 1.19 24.62 10.07
C VAL A 18 1.67 23.58 9.04
N VAL A 19 1.52 23.89 7.75
CA VAL A 19 2.20 23.15 6.68
C VAL A 19 3.60 23.73 6.55
N TYR A 20 4.63 22.95 6.87
CA TYR A 20 6.01 23.32 6.60
C TYR A 20 6.23 23.35 5.08
N GLN A 21 6.40 24.55 4.51
CA GLN A 21 6.86 24.75 3.14
C GLN A 21 8.39 24.78 3.14
N GLY A 22 8.97 23.60 2.93
CA GLY A 22 10.40 23.36 2.80
C GLY A 22 10.65 21.86 2.94
N TRP A 23 11.07 21.21 1.85
CA TRP A 23 11.07 19.75 1.62
C TRP A 23 9.67 19.20 1.33
N GLY A 24 9.50 18.53 0.18
CA GLY A 24 8.22 17.99 -0.28
C GLY A 24 7.54 17.18 0.83
N VAL A 25 6.27 17.47 1.08
CA VAL A 25 5.49 16.79 2.11
C VAL A 25 5.49 15.30 1.77
N ALA A 26 6.22 14.50 2.55
CA ALA A 26 6.31 13.06 2.33
C ALA A 26 4.93 12.44 2.61
N GLY A 27 4.19 12.18 1.55
CA GLY A 27 2.87 11.54 1.59
C GLY A 27 3.00 10.04 1.79
N PHE A 28 1.87 9.36 1.97
CA PHE A 28 1.87 7.89 1.98
C PHE A 28 2.38 7.32 0.65
N GLU A 29 2.30 8.10 -0.43
CA GLU A 29 2.81 7.76 -1.75
C GLU A 29 4.32 7.56 -1.77
N ASP A 30 5.05 8.12 -0.79
CA ASP A 30 6.49 7.93 -0.68
C ASP A 30 6.87 6.63 0.04
N LEU A 31 5.92 5.97 0.71
CA LEU A 31 6.17 4.71 1.43
C LEU A 31 6.42 3.56 0.44
N ASP A 32 7.57 2.91 0.57
CA ASP A 32 7.92 1.77 -0.29
C ASP A 32 6.93 0.61 -0.17
N VAL A 33 6.38 0.38 1.04
CA VAL A 33 5.32 -0.61 1.26
C VAL A 33 4.05 -0.29 0.46
N TRP A 34 3.68 0.99 0.37
CA TRP A 34 2.53 1.43 -0.42
C TRP A 34 2.81 1.28 -1.92
N LYS A 35 3.97 1.75 -2.40
CA LYS A 35 4.37 1.64 -3.81
C LYS A 35 4.33 0.19 -4.30
N ARG A 36 4.91 -0.73 -3.52
CA ARG A 36 4.90 -2.17 -3.82
C ARG A 36 3.50 -2.76 -3.79
N ALA A 37 2.65 -2.33 -2.86
CA ALA A 37 1.28 -2.79 -2.78
C ALA A 37 0.47 -2.35 -4.00
N VAL A 38 0.59 -1.09 -4.44
CA VAL A 38 -0.04 -0.57 -5.66
C VAL A 38 0.40 -1.36 -6.90
N GLU A 39 1.70 -1.57 -7.06
CA GLU A 39 2.26 -2.34 -8.18
C GLU A 39 1.71 -3.77 -8.19
N LEU A 40 1.69 -4.45 -7.03
CA LEU A 40 1.11 -5.78 -6.90
C LEU A 40 -0.38 -5.79 -7.28
N SER A 41 -1.18 -4.83 -6.80
CA SER A 41 -2.59 -4.73 -7.16
C SER A 41 -2.77 -4.58 -8.67
N ALA A 42 -2.01 -3.67 -9.30
CA ALA A 42 -2.07 -3.44 -10.74
C ALA A 42 -1.72 -4.70 -11.56
N GLN A 43 -0.68 -5.43 -11.15
CA GLN A 43 -0.30 -6.69 -11.79
C GLN A 43 -1.41 -7.75 -11.74
N VAL A 44 -2.13 -7.85 -10.62
CA VAL A 44 -3.26 -8.78 -10.48
C VAL A 44 -4.39 -8.43 -11.45
N TYR A 45 -4.74 -7.14 -11.56
CA TYR A 45 -5.74 -6.68 -12.52
C TYR A 45 -5.35 -7.00 -13.96
N LEU A 46 -4.10 -6.72 -14.35
CA LEU A 46 -3.58 -7.01 -15.69
C LEU A 46 -3.61 -8.50 -15.99
N GLN A 47 -3.15 -9.33 -15.05
CA GLN A 47 -3.09 -10.78 -15.21
C GLN A 47 -4.48 -11.42 -15.37
N LEU A 48 -5.50 -10.83 -14.77
CA LEU A 48 -6.89 -11.32 -14.81
C LEU A 48 -7.77 -10.54 -15.79
N ALA A 49 -7.19 -9.66 -16.62
CA ALA A 49 -7.94 -8.82 -17.55
C ALA A 49 -8.85 -9.65 -18.47
N GLN A 50 -8.35 -10.80 -18.95
CA GLN A 50 -9.05 -11.71 -19.86
C GLN A 50 -9.74 -12.90 -19.15
N SER A 51 -9.64 -12.99 -17.82
CA SER A 51 -10.32 -14.05 -17.06
C SER A 51 -11.84 -13.89 -17.16
N ARG A 52 -12.54 -15.01 -17.35
CA ARG A 52 -14.01 -15.08 -17.39
C ARG A 52 -14.61 -15.54 -16.06
N ASP A 53 -13.77 -15.91 -15.10
CA ASP A 53 -14.18 -16.28 -13.74
C ASP A 53 -14.33 -15.02 -12.89
N PHE A 54 -15.41 -14.27 -13.14
CA PHE A 54 -15.66 -12.98 -12.49
C PHE A 54 -15.69 -13.07 -10.96
N GLY A 55 -16.21 -14.16 -10.39
CA GLY A 55 -16.22 -14.35 -8.94
C GLY A 55 -14.82 -14.41 -8.32
N PHE A 56 -13.89 -15.18 -8.92
CA PHE A 56 -12.51 -15.24 -8.44
C PHE A 56 -11.79 -13.92 -8.72
N LYS A 57 -11.93 -13.39 -9.94
CA LYS A 57 -11.33 -12.14 -10.39
C LYS A 57 -11.67 -10.98 -9.46
N ASP A 58 -12.94 -10.79 -9.15
CA ASP A 58 -13.40 -9.67 -8.34
C ASP A 58 -12.88 -9.81 -6.90
N GLN A 59 -13.00 -11.01 -6.31
CA GLN A 59 -12.55 -11.25 -4.94
C GLN A 59 -11.05 -11.02 -4.75
N ILE A 60 -10.21 -11.53 -5.65
CA ILE A 60 -8.75 -11.38 -5.52
C ILE A 60 -8.26 -9.98 -5.89
N THR A 61 -8.92 -9.31 -6.83
CA THR A 61 -8.58 -7.92 -7.16
C THR A 61 -9.00 -6.97 -6.04
N TRP A 62 -10.15 -7.20 -5.39
CA TRP A 62 -10.58 -6.41 -4.23
C TRP A 62 -9.66 -6.57 -3.03
N SER A 63 -9.29 -7.80 -2.65
CA SER A 63 -8.36 -8.03 -1.53
C SER A 63 -6.99 -7.41 -1.84
N GLY A 64 -6.51 -7.53 -3.08
CA GLY A 64 -5.27 -6.91 -3.54
C GLY A 64 -5.32 -5.37 -3.50
N LEU A 65 -6.40 -4.74 -3.98
CA LEU A 65 -6.58 -3.28 -3.99
C LEU A 65 -6.78 -2.70 -2.58
N SER A 66 -7.38 -3.48 -1.68
CA SER A 66 -7.62 -3.09 -0.29
C SER A 66 -6.32 -2.84 0.49
N ILE A 67 -5.21 -3.51 0.13
CA ILE A 67 -3.92 -3.36 0.82
C ILE A 67 -3.37 -1.92 0.72
N PRO A 68 -3.07 -1.37 -0.48
CA PRO A 68 -2.60 0.01 -0.59
C PRO A 68 -3.65 1.03 -0.15
N SER A 69 -4.94 0.72 -0.32
CA SER A 69 -6.05 1.60 0.08
C SER A 69 -6.09 1.82 1.60
N ASN A 70 -5.99 0.74 2.38
CA ASN A 70 -5.95 0.84 3.83
C ASN A 70 -4.64 1.48 4.34
N ILE A 71 -3.52 1.29 3.64
CA ILE A 71 -2.27 2.01 4.00
C ILE A 71 -2.48 3.51 3.82
N ALA A 72 -2.98 3.95 2.66
CA ALA A 72 -3.24 5.36 2.40
C ALA A 72 -4.24 5.95 3.42
N GLU A 73 -5.38 5.28 3.62
CA GLU A 73 -6.40 5.73 4.56
C GLU A 73 -5.88 5.82 5.99
N GLY A 74 -5.03 4.87 6.40
CA GLY A 74 -4.36 4.90 7.69
C GLY A 74 -3.46 6.12 7.83
N MET A 75 -2.60 6.40 6.85
CA MET A 75 -1.67 7.54 6.91
C MET A 75 -2.38 8.91 6.91
N GLU A 76 -3.58 9.00 6.34
CA GLU A 76 -4.43 10.19 6.40
C GLU A 76 -5.15 10.39 7.75
N ARG A 77 -5.09 9.41 8.68
CA ARG A 77 -5.72 9.54 10.00
C ARG A 77 -4.90 10.43 10.94
N SER A 78 -5.60 11.24 11.71
CA SER A 78 -5.01 12.21 12.65
C SER A 78 -4.56 11.60 13.97
N THR A 79 -5.02 10.38 14.31
CA THR A 79 -4.67 9.73 15.58
C THR A 79 -3.88 8.44 15.35
N PRO A 80 -2.87 8.14 16.19
CA PRO A 80 -2.14 6.87 16.08
C PRO A 80 -3.05 5.64 16.19
N ALA A 81 -4.08 5.70 17.04
CA ALA A 81 -5.01 4.58 17.21
C ALA A 81 -5.77 4.25 15.91
N ASP A 82 -6.24 5.26 15.20
CA ASP A 82 -6.89 5.06 13.90
C ASP A 82 -5.88 4.64 12.83
N GLN A 83 -4.67 5.22 12.81
CA GLN A 83 -3.58 4.80 11.91
C GLN A 83 -3.32 3.30 12.03
N TYR A 84 -3.10 2.81 13.26
CA TYR A 84 -2.84 1.39 13.52
C TYR A 84 -4.00 0.49 13.11
N LYS A 85 -5.25 0.93 13.33
CA LYS A 85 -6.45 0.16 12.94
C LYS A 85 -6.49 -0.08 11.43
N PHE A 86 -6.18 0.93 10.61
CA PHE A 86 -6.12 0.78 9.17
C PHE A 86 -4.93 -0.07 8.69
N LEU A 87 -3.77 0.04 9.35
CA LEU A 87 -2.64 -0.85 9.08
C LEU A 87 -2.97 -2.32 9.42
N ASP A 88 -3.77 -2.55 10.46
CA ASP A 88 -4.30 -3.88 10.78
C ASP A 88 -5.25 -4.42 9.69
N TYR A 89 -6.09 -3.56 9.12
CA TYR A 89 -6.93 -3.93 7.97
C TYR A 89 -6.11 -4.24 6.72
N ALA A 90 -5.07 -3.45 6.42
CA ALA A 90 -4.14 -3.76 5.33
C ALA A 90 -3.50 -5.15 5.53
N ARG A 91 -3.06 -5.45 6.77
CA ARG A 91 -2.52 -6.78 7.13
C ARG A 91 -3.55 -7.89 6.97
N ALA A 92 -4.80 -7.66 7.34
CA ALA A 92 -5.88 -8.63 7.15
C ALA A 92 -6.11 -8.90 5.65
N SER A 93 -6.16 -7.86 4.81
CA SER A 93 -6.27 -8.00 3.35
C SER A 93 -5.09 -8.77 2.74
N CYS A 94 -3.87 -8.62 3.26
CA CYS A 94 -2.73 -9.45 2.85
C CYS A 94 -3.00 -10.96 3.09
N GLY A 95 -3.61 -11.30 4.23
CA GLY A 95 -3.97 -12.68 4.57
C GLY A 95 -5.03 -13.26 3.62
N GLU A 96 -6.04 -12.47 3.29
CA GLU A 96 -7.08 -12.83 2.32
C GLU A 96 -6.51 -13.02 0.92
N PHE A 97 -5.74 -12.04 0.43
CA PHE A 97 -5.10 -12.09 -0.88
C PHE A 97 -4.18 -13.31 -1.04
N ARG A 98 -3.37 -13.61 -0.01
CA ARG A 98 -2.52 -14.82 0.01
C ARG A 98 -3.34 -16.10 -0.07
N THR A 99 -4.43 -16.17 0.68
CA THR A 99 -5.32 -17.34 0.68
C THR A 99 -5.98 -17.52 -0.69
N GLN A 100 -6.51 -16.45 -1.27
CA GLN A 100 -7.13 -16.46 -2.59
C GLN A 100 -6.12 -16.81 -3.70
N SER A 101 -4.87 -16.35 -3.60
CA SER A 101 -3.80 -16.74 -4.54
C SER A 101 -3.55 -18.25 -4.52
N ILE A 102 -3.50 -18.86 -3.33
CA ILE A 102 -3.34 -20.32 -3.18
C ILE A 102 -4.58 -21.08 -3.71
N VAL A 103 -5.78 -20.58 -3.43
CA VAL A 103 -7.02 -21.17 -3.94
C VAL A 103 -7.09 -21.10 -5.46
N GLY A 104 -6.78 -19.93 -6.04
CA GLY A 104 -6.75 -19.73 -7.49
C GLY A 104 -5.76 -20.64 -8.19
N GLN A 105 -4.59 -20.86 -7.59
CA GLN A 105 -3.62 -21.86 -8.06
C GLN A 105 -4.22 -23.26 -8.05
N LYS A 106 -4.82 -23.70 -6.94
CA LYS A 106 -5.37 -25.06 -6.79
C LYS A 106 -6.58 -25.31 -7.69
N ALA A 107 -7.38 -24.27 -7.93
CA ALA A 107 -8.53 -24.32 -8.82
C ALA A 107 -8.15 -24.21 -10.31
N GLY A 108 -6.88 -23.92 -10.62
CA GLY A 108 -6.40 -23.77 -12.00
C GLY A 108 -6.73 -22.43 -12.65
N PHE A 109 -7.15 -21.42 -11.89
CA PHE A 109 -7.42 -20.06 -12.40
C PHE A 109 -6.14 -19.31 -12.76
N VAL A 110 -5.03 -19.64 -12.10
CA VAL A 110 -3.70 -19.08 -12.37
C VAL A 110 -2.64 -20.17 -12.29
N THR A 111 -1.53 -19.96 -12.98
CA THR A 111 -0.39 -20.87 -12.91
C THR A 111 0.29 -20.78 -11.53
N ASN A 112 1.06 -21.82 -11.19
CA ASN A 112 1.88 -21.82 -9.98
C ASN A 112 2.83 -20.61 -9.94
N ASP A 113 3.45 -20.27 -11.07
CA ASP A 113 4.43 -19.19 -11.13
C ASP A 113 3.80 -17.82 -10.87
N ILE A 114 2.59 -17.59 -11.41
CA ILE A 114 1.81 -16.38 -11.13
C ILE A 114 1.45 -16.29 -9.65
N ALA A 115 0.88 -17.37 -9.09
CA ALA A 115 0.47 -17.39 -7.69
C ALA A 115 1.65 -17.19 -6.73
N GLN A 116 2.78 -17.87 -6.99
CA GLN A 116 4.00 -17.69 -6.20
C GLN A 116 4.60 -16.29 -6.39
N GLY A 117 4.55 -15.72 -7.60
CA GLY A 117 4.96 -14.35 -7.87
C GLY A 117 4.20 -13.35 -6.99
N TRP A 118 2.87 -13.46 -6.94
CA TRP A 118 2.03 -12.63 -6.09
C TRP A 118 2.33 -12.79 -4.60
N ILE A 119 2.45 -14.03 -4.12
CA ILE A 119 2.74 -14.32 -2.70
C ILE A 119 4.13 -13.78 -2.30
N ASN A 120 5.13 -13.92 -3.17
CA ASN A 120 6.47 -13.41 -2.91
C ASN A 120 6.52 -11.88 -2.94
N GLY A 121 5.80 -11.25 -3.86
CA GLY A 121 5.63 -9.80 -3.91
C GLY A 121 5.01 -9.25 -2.62
N LEU A 122 4.00 -9.94 -2.10
CA LEU A 122 3.36 -9.62 -0.82
C LEU A 122 4.33 -9.76 0.38
N ILE A 123 5.15 -10.81 0.44
CA ILE A 123 6.10 -10.99 1.55
C ILE A 123 7.13 -9.86 1.57
N ARG A 124 7.59 -9.42 0.38
CA ARG A 124 8.51 -8.28 0.25
C ARG A 124 7.87 -6.97 0.68
N SER A 125 6.57 -6.78 0.45
CA SER A 125 5.90 -5.54 0.87
C SER A 125 5.84 -5.41 2.40
N ILE A 126 5.72 -6.52 3.14
CA ILE A 126 5.53 -6.54 4.60
C ILE A 126 6.85 -6.52 5.40
N ARG A 127 7.95 -7.04 4.86
CA ARG A 127 9.16 -7.35 5.64
C ARG A 127 10.23 -6.26 5.71
N ASP A 128 10.21 -5.28 4.83
CA ASP A 128 11.19 -4.19 4.88
C ASP A 128 10.80 -3.20 6.00
N ARG A 129 11.32 -3.48 7.20
CA ARG A 129 11.40 -2.56 8.34
C ARG A 129 12.82 -2.06 8.49
#